data_AF-A0A1Y1M6B3-F1
#
_entry.id   AF-A0A1Y1M6B3-F1
#
_cell.length_a   1.000
_cell.length_b   1.000
_cell.length_c   1.000
_cell.angle_alpha   90.00
_cell.angle_beta   90.00
_cell.angle_gamma   90.00
#
_symmetry.space_group_name_H-M   'P 1'
#
loop_
_entity.id
_entity.type
_entity.pdbx_description
1 polymer ?
#
loop_
_entity_poly.entity_id
_entity_poly.type
_entity_poly.pdbx_seq_one_letter_code
_entity_poly.pdbx_strand_id
1 'polypeptide(L)'
;KHTHTVVFLHGRGDVAENLVASLKYSRSSQGQTLQEIFPSFRWVFPKAGVSASFSFGGNKVSQWFDIWNVADFSEREEMQILGLKESVAMIRKVLHIEAGILGGR
;
A
#
# COMPACT_ATOMS: atom_id res chain seq x y z
N LYS A 1 -10.58 18.84 -11.88
CA LYS A 1 -9.22 19.34 -11.60
C LYS A 1 -8.65 18.51 -10.45
N HIS A 2 -7.49 17.89 -10.62
CA HIS A 2 -6.79 17.11 -9.59
C HIS A 2 -6.13 18.05 -8.57
N THR A 3 -6.31 17.81 -7.27
CA THR A 3 -5.79 18.69 -6.20
C THR A 3 -4.87 17.98 -5.21
N HIS A 4 -5.11 16.70 -4.93
CA HIS A 4 -4.34 15.90 -3.99
C HIS A 4 -4.24 14.47 -4.50
N THR A 5 -3.12 13.80 -4.20
CA THR A 5 -2.98 12.36 -4.39
C THR A 5 -2.95 11.64 -3.05
N VAL A 6 -3.68 10.53 -2.96
CA VAL A 6 -3.55 9.56 -1.87
C VAL A 6 -2.95 8.28 -2.44
N VAL A 7 -1.78 7.90 -1.95
CA VAL A 7 -1.17 6.59 -2.22
C VAL A 7 -1.52 5.66 -1.08
N PHE A 8 -2.42 4.70 -1.31
CA PHE A 8 -2.94 3.79 -0.29
C PHE A 8 -2.44 2.36 -0.53
N LEU A 9 -1.59 1.88 0.37
CA LEU A 9 -0.99 0.55 0.34
C LEU A 9 -1.93 -0.47 1.00
N HIS A 10 -2.13 -1.62 0.37
CA HIS A 10 -2.86 -2.75 0.96
C HIS A 10 -2.00 -3.49 2.00
N GLY A 11 -2.67 -4.27 2.87
CA GLY A 11 -2.01 -5.09 3.89
C GLY A 11 -1.32 -6.33 3.32
N ARG A 12 -0.44 -6.95 4.12
CA ARG A 12 0.22 -8.21 3.80
C ARG A 12 -0.80 -9.33 3.58
N GLY A 13 -0.59 -10.14 2.56
CA GLY A 13 -1.48 -11.23 2.15
C GLY A 13 -2.65 -10.81 1.27
N ASP A 14 -2.88 -9.51 1.11
CA ASP A 14 -3.98 -8.97 0.29
C ASP A 14 -3.47 -8.46 -1.07
N VAL A 15 -4.38 -7.96 -1.90
CA VAL A 15 -4.08 -7.29 -3.19
C VAL A 15 -4.76 -5.92 -3.29
N ALA A 16 -4.24 -5.05 -4.14
CA ALA A 16 -4.76 -3.69 -4.32
C ALA A 16 -6.25 -3.67 -4.70
N GLU A 17 -6.69 -4.60 -5.54
CA GLU A 17 -8.08 -4.73 -5.97
C GLU A 17 -9.05 -4.96 -4.81
N ASN A 18 -8.66 -5.79 -3.84
CA ASN A 18 -9.48 -6.08 -2.67
C ASN A 18 -9.58 -4.86 -1.75
N LEU A 19 -8.48 -4.12 -1.55
CA LEU A 19 -8.51 -2.84 -0.84
C LEU A 19 -9.45 -1.85 -1.54
N VAL A 20 -9.35 -1.70 -2.87
CA VAL A 20 -10.24 -0.81 -3.63
C VAL A 20 -11.70 -1.23 -3.48
N ALA A 21 -11.99 -2.53 -3.55
CA ALA A 21 -13.34 -3.05 -3.38
C ALA A 21 -13.86 -2.82 -1.96
N SER A 22 -13.03 -3.00 -0.93
CA SER A 22 -13.42 -2.85 0.47
C SER A 22 -13.74 -1.41 0.84
N LEU A 23 -13.03 -0.43 0.25
CA LEU A 23 -13.30 1.00 0.47
C LEU A 23 -14.71 1.43 0.02
N LYS A 24 -15.37 0.67 -0.87
CA LYS A 24 -16.78 0.91 -1.23
C LYS A 24 -17.75 0.74 -0.07
N TYR A 25 -17.35 0.02 0.98
CA TYR A 25 -18.14 -0.19 2.19
C TYR A 25 -17.79 0.80 3.31
N SER A 26 -16.67 1.53 3.19
CA SER A 26 -16.31 2.63 4.09
C SER A 26 -17.11 3.87 3.73
N ARG A 27 -18.26 4.05 4.39
CA ARG A 27 -19.17 5.18 4.17
C ARG A 27 -19.09 6.21 5.29
N SER A 28 -19.25 7.48 4.94
CA SER A 28 -19.52 8.53 5.92
C SER A 28 -20.87 8.31 6.62
N SER A 29 -21.14 9.09 7.66
CA SER A 29 -22.45 9.13 8.31
C SER A 29 -23.60 9.50 7.37
N GLN A 30 -23.31 10.08 6.20
CA GLN A 30 -24.27 10.43 5.15
C GLN A 30 -24.36 9.38 4.03
N GLY A 31 -23.69 8.22 4.17
CA GLY A 31 -23.73 7.13 3.18
C GLY A 31 -22.81 7.31 1.97
N GLN A 32 -22.03 8.39 1.90
CA GLN A 32 -21.11 8.68 0.80
C GLN A 32 -19.79 7.89 0.93
N THR A 33 -19.26 7.40 -0.18
CA THR A 33 -17.89 6.86 -0.34
C THR A 33 -16.82 7.94 -0.19
N LEU A 34 -15.57 7.53 0.00
CA LEU A 34 -14.41 8.42 -0.08
C LEU A 34 -14.28 9.13 -1.43
N GLN A 35 -14.57 8.45 -2.54
CA GLN A 35 -14.49 9.04 -3.88
C GLN A 35 -15.55 10.12 -4.11
N GLU A 36 -16.75 9.94 -3.53
CA GLU A 36 -17.82 10.95 -3.58
C GLU A 36 -17.50 12.16 -2.70
N ILE A 37 -16.86 11.94 -1.54
CA ILE A 37 -16.48 13.03 -0.62
C ILE A 37 -15.28 13.82 -1.16
N PHE A 38 -14.34 13.15 -1.84
CA PHE A 38 -13.10 13.73 -2.36
C PHE A 38 -12.98 13.57 -3.88
N PRO A 39 -13.88 14.18 -4.69
CA PRO A 39 -13.93 13.98 -6.14
C PRO A 39 -12.75 14.60 -6.90
N SER A 40 -11.98 15.48 -6.26
CA SER A 40 -10.78 16.09 -6.82
C SER A 40 -9.48 15.33 -6.47
N PHE A 41 -9.58 14.30 -5.64
CA PHE A 41 -8.44 13.50 -5.23
C PHE A 41 -8.18 12.40 -6.24
N ARG A 42 -6.91 12.15 -6.53
CA ARG A 42 -6.48 10.95 -7.23
C ARG A 42 -6.10 9.88 -6.22
N TRP A 43 -6.69 8.71 -6.38
CA TRP A 43 -6.43 7.56 -5.52
C TRP A 43 -5.54 6.57 -6.26
N VAL A 44 -4.37 6.29 -5.69
CA VAL A 44 -3.36 5.40 -6.26
C VAL A 44 -3.18 4.22 -5.33
N PHE A 45 -3.28 3.01 -5.87
CA PHE A 45 -3.19 1.76 -5.12
C PHE A 45 -2.05 0.91 -5.68
N PRO A 46 -0.80 1.12 -5.20
CA PRO A 46 0.33 0.31 -5.62
C PRO A 46 0.12 -1.15 -5.20
N LYS A 47 0.69 -2.07 -5.98
CA LYS A 47 0.66 -3.50 -5.70
C LYS A 47 1.97 -3.95 -5.08
N ALA A 48 1.89 -4.69 -3.99
CA ALA A 48 3.05 -5.37 -3.44
C ALA A 48 3.52 -6.49 -4.37
N GLY A 49 4.78 -6.89 -4.23
CA GLY A 49 5.30 -8.10 -4.87
C GLY A 49 4.74 -9.37 -4.21
N VAL A 50 4.80 -10.49 -4.93
CA VAL A 50 4.52 -11.81 -4.36
C VAL A 50 5.84 -12.53 -4.14
N SER A 51 6.16 -12.86 -2.89
CA SER A 51 7.41 -13.51 -2.49
C SER A 51 7.16 -14.60 -1.44
N ALA A 52 8.12 -15.52 -1.27
CA ALA A 52 8.08 -16.49 -0.19
C ALA A 52 8.15 -15.76 1.17
N SER A 53 7.45 -16.27 2.18
CA SER A 53 7.43 -15.66 3.51
C SER A 53 7.98 -16.57 4.61
N PHE A 54 8.93 -16.08 5.39
CA PHE A 54 9.49 -16.78 6.55
C PHE A 54 8.42 -17.14 7.59
N SER A 55 7.62 -16.16 8.02
CA SER A 55 6.55 -16.36 9.01
C SER A 55 5.39 -17.23 8.52
N PHE A 56 5.37 -17.61 7.24
CA PHE A 56 4.33 -18.45 6.66
C PHE A 56 4.90 -19.71 5.99
N GLY A 57 5.99 -20.25 6.53
CA GLY A 57 6.55 -21.55 6.13
C GLY A 57 7.06 -21.59 4.68
N GLY A 58 7.48 -20.45 4.13
CA GLY A 58 7.95 -20.32 2.75
C GLY A 58 6.83 -20.19 1.70
N ASN A 59 5.56 -20.20 2.11
CA ASN A 59 4.45 -19.98 1.18
C ASN A 59 4.53 -18.58 0.55
N LYS A 60 4.02 -18.46 -0.68
CA LYS A 60 3.98 -17.19 -1.41
C LYS A 60 2.91 -16.27 -0.82
N VAL A 61 3.32 -15.06 -0.47
CA VAL A 61 2.47 -14.02 0.12
C VAL A 61 2.67 -12.72 -0.68
N SER A 62 1.58 -12.00 -0.93
CA SER A 62 1.62 -10.63 -1.42
C SER A 62 2.11 -9.71 -0.29
N GLN A 63 3.33 -9.20 -0.38
CA GLN A 63 3.97 -8.47 0.73
C GLN A 63 5.00 -7.45 0.24
N TRP A 64 5.09 -6.33 0.96
CA TRP A 64 6.03 -5.24 0.67
C TRP A 64 7.47 -5.64 1.02
N PHE A 65 7.62 -6.37 2.11
CA PHE A 65 8.87 -6.96 2.58
C PHE A 65 8.50 -8.18 3.42
N ASP A 66 9.45 -9.10 3.61
CA ASP A 66 9.19 -10.29 4.41
C ASP A 66 9.32 -9.98 5.90
N ILE A 67 8.54 -10.69 6.71
CA ILE A 67 8.51 -10.55 8.17
C ILE A 67 8.81 -11.92 8.76
N TRP A 68 9.82 -11.95 9.64
CA TRP A 68 10.26 -13.18 10.30
C TRP A 68 9.21 -13.73 11.25
N ASN A 69 8.71 -12.90 12.17
CA ASN A 69 7.68 -13.25 13.11
C ASN A 69 6.60 -12.15 13.13
N VAL A 70 5.36 -12.54 12.88
CA VAL A 70 4.22 -11.60 12.86
C VAL A 70 3.61 -11.36 14.23
N ALA A 71 3.97 -12.16 15.23
CA ALA A 71 3.60 -11.96 16.62
C ALA A 71 4.62 -11.09 17.39
N ASP A 72 5.86 -11.02 16.91
CA ASP A 72 6.92 -10.16 17.44
C ASP A 72 7.78 -9.60 16.29
N PHE A 73 7.53 -8.36 15.91
CA PHE A 73 8.23 -7.72 14.79
C PHE A 73 9.69 -7.38 15.07
N SER A 74 10.11 -7.39 16.34
CA SER A 74 11.51 -7.14 16.72
C SER A 74 12.40 -8.36 16.52
N GLU A 75 11.81 -9.57 16.47
CA GLU A 75 12.54 -10.79 16.24
C GLU A 75 13.09 -10.82 14.80
N ARG A 76 14.43 -10.73 14.69
CA ARG A 76 15.17 -10.72 13.42
C ARG A 76 14.72 -9.63 12.44
N GLU A 77 14.42 -8.44 12.94
CA GLU A 77 14.01 -7.30 12.12
C GLU A 77 15.04 -6.88 11.06
N GLU A 78 16.32 -7.19 11.27
CA GLU A 78 17.39 -6.91 10.31
C GLU A 78 17.18 -7.59 8.95
N MET A 79 16.48 -8.72 8.92
CA MET A 79 16.16 -9.45 7.70
C MET A 79 15.18 -8.67 6.81
N GLN A 80 14.42 -7.73 7.39
CA GLN A 80 13.42 -6.92 6.68
C GLN A 80 14.07 -5.78 5.87
N ILE A 81 15.31 -5.40 6.20
CA ILE A 81 15.98 -4.19 5.68
C ILE A 81 16.04 -4.18 4.15
N LEU A 82 16.34 -5.32 3.52
CA LEU A 82 16.45 -5.39 2.06
C LEU A 82 15.12 -5.12 1.37
N GLY A 83 14.06 -5.85 1.78
CA GLY A 83 12.72 -5.65 1.23
C GLY A 83 12.16 -4.25 1.53
N LEU A 84 12.48 -3.69 2.71
CA LEU A 84 12.12 -2.31 3.04
C LEU A 84 12.75 -1.31 2.08
N LYS A 85 14.06 -1.44 1.79
CA LYS A 85 14.76 -0.57 0.83
C LYS A 85 14.12 -0.63 -0.56
N GLU A 86 13.79 -1.83 -1.03
CA GLU A 86 13.15 -2.04 -2.33
C GLU A 86 11.74 -1.41 -2.38
N SER A 87 10.91 -1.67 -1.37
CA SER A 87 9.58 -1.09 -1.26
C SER A 87 9.61 0.43 -1.16
N VAL A 88 10.50 1.00 -0.34
CA VAL A 88 10.67 2.45 -0.22
C VAL A 88 11.10 3.04 -1.55
N ALA A 89 12.06 2.43 -2.26
CA ALA A 89 12.48 2.91 -3.57
C ALA A 89 11.33 2.89 -4.58
N MET A 90 10.49 1.85 -4.58
CA MET A 90 9.31 1.74 -5.43
C MET A 90 8.26 2.81 -5.10
N ILE A 91 7.91 2.96 -3.82
CA ILE A 91 6.92 3.95 -3.37
C ILE A 91 7.41 5.37 -3.66
N ARG A 92 8.70 5.66 -3.48
CA ARG A 92 9.29 6.97 -3.85
C ARG A 92 9.15 7.28 -5.33
N LYS A 93 9.26 6.28 -6.22
CA LYS A 93 9.00 6.46 -7.66
C LYS A 93 7.54 6.82 -7.92
N VAL A 94 6.60 6.13 -7.27
CA VAL A 94 5.17 6.45 -7.37
C VAL A 94 4.91 7.88 -6.90
N LEU A 95 5.43 8.27 -5.74
CA LEU A 95 5.27 9.62 -5.20
C LEU A 95 5.86 10.68 -6.14
N HIS A 96 7.03 10.44 -6.72
CA HIS A 96 7.65 11.37 -7.67
C HIS A 96 6.78 11.58 -8.92
N ILE A 97 6.21 10.51 -9.47
CA ILE A 97 5.31 10.56 -10.62
C ILE A 97 4.05 11.37 -10.28
N GLU A 98 3.40 11.03 -9.18
CA GLU A 98 2.13 11.65 -8.80
C GLU A 98 2.29 13.12 -8.38
N ALA A 99 3.38 13.47 -7.69
CA ALA A 99 3.74 14.87 -7.43
C ALA A 99 4.01 15.63 -8.73
N GLY A 100 4.69 15.00 -9.71
CA GLY A 100 4.90 15.57 -11.03
C GLY A 100 3.59 15.91 -11.75
N ILE A 101 2.58 15.03 -11.66
CA ILE A 101 1.23 15.26 -12.22
C ILE A 101 0.54 16.47 -11.56
N LEU A 102 0.80 16.74 -10.28
CA LEU A 102 0.31 17.92 -9.56
C LEU A 102 1.13 19.19 -9.83
N GLY A 103 2.17 19.11 -10.67
CA GLY A 103 3.08 20.23 -10.93
C GLY A 103 4.08 20.48 -9.80
N GLY A 104 4.42 19.44 -9.03
CA GLY A 104 5.40 19.50 -7.94
C GLY A 104 4.91 20.17 -6.66
N ARG A 105 3.58 20.26 -6.47
CA ARG A 105 2.92 20.83 -5.29
C ARG A 105 2.31 19.75 -4.41
#